data_AF-A0A7X7KPT2-F1
#
_entry.id   AF-A0A7X7KPT2-F1
#
_cell.length_a   1.000
_cell.length_b   1.000
_cell.length_c   1.000
_cell.angle_alpha   90.00
_cell.angle_beta   90.00
_cell.angle_gamma   90.00
#
_symmetry.space_group_name_H-M   'P 1'
#
loop_
_entity.id
_entity.type
_entity.pdbx_description
1 polymer ?
#
loop_
_entity_poly.entity_id
_entity_poly.type
_entity_poly.pdbx_seq_one_letter_code
_entity_poly.pdbx_strand_id
1 'polypeptide(L)'
;MTRHPFNMIEVLLALGVIAIGAISVLALFPYGLASTRDSVAESFAGDSADQFLHWFAAQAQRDWATYAGDSTWLPDDKREVPDKDDDVYVEPDSWGAATDITPNLRYERHSTDGVLKVIFQRNGTPPVVDFSGVYRMWNDPVTVPNPQLLNDPLATPPIIPLTTESALAINLEASWPAEIPYNRRQKAVYRIEIFRP
;
A
#
# COMPACT_ATOMS: atom_id res chain seq x y z
N MET A 1 -62.79 -21.11 -11.30
CA MET A 1 -61.63 -20.52 -10.59
C MET A 1 -62.13 -19.37 -9.74
N THR A 2 -62.37 -19.60 -8.46
CA THR A 2 -62.80 -18.57 -7.50
C THR A 2 -61.56 -17.86 -6.94
N ARG A 3 -61.48 -16.54 -7.09
CA ARG A 3 -60.41 -15.73 -6.49
C ARG A 3 -60.74 -15.50 -5.01
N HIS A 4 -59.79 -15.81 -4.13
CA HIS A 4 -59.87 -15.46 -2.71
C HIS A 4 -59.22 -14.08 -2.50
N PRO A 5 -59.98 -13.05 -2.12
CA PRO A 5 -59.41 -11.75 -1.77
C PRO A 5 -58.63 -11.86 -0.44
N PHE A 6 -57.47 -11.21 -0.35
CA PHE A 6 -56.64 -11.18 0.86
C PHE A 6 -57.33 -10.42 1.99
N ASN A 7 -57.20 -10.91 3.22
CA ASN A 7 -57.67 -10.20 4.40
C ASN A 7 -56.70 -9.06 4.76
N MET A 8 -57.19 -7.93 5.31
CA MET A 8 -56.34 -6.81 5.69
C MET A 8 -55.21 -7.22 6.64
N ILE A 9 -55.46 -8.16 7.55
CA ILE A 9 -54.44 -8.63 8.50
C ILE A 9 -53.29 -9.35 7.77
N GLU A 10 -53.60 -10.07 6.71
CA GLU A 10 -52.63 -10.83 5.91
C GLU A 10 -51.75 -9.87 5.09
N VAL A 11 -52.37 -8.82 4.54
CA VAL A 11 -51.65 -7.72 3.87
C VAL A 11 -50.78 -6.94 4.86
N LEU A 12 -51.29 -6.65 6.07
CA LEU A 12 -50.55 -5.93 7.10
C LEU A 12 -49.33 -6.74 7.60
N LEU A 13 -49.51 -8.04 7.85
CA LEU A 13 -48.41 -8.93 8.26
C LEU A 13 -47.38 -9.07 7.14
N ALA A 14 -47.81 -9.23 5.89
CA ALA A 14 -46.90 -9.28 4.74
C ALA A 14 -46.10 -7.98 4.59
N LEU A 15 -46.76 -6.82 4.73
CA LEU A 15 -46.10 -5.52 4.69
C LEU A 15 -45.11 -5.35 5.84
N GLY A 16 -45.46 -5.79 7.05
CA GLY A 16 -44.60 -5.73 8.23
C GLY A 16 -43.33 -6.57 8.07
N VAL A 17 -43.46 -7.80 7.56
CA VAL A 17 -42.30 -8.67 7.28
C VAL A 17 -41.42 -8.09 6.18
N ILE A 18 -42.00 -7.57 5.10
CA ILE A 18 -41.24 -6.93 4.02
C ILE A 18 -40.51 -5.69 4.54
N ALA A 19 -41.15 -4.87 5.38
CA ALA A 19 -40.54 -3.67 5.94
C ALA A 19 -39.33 -4.01 6.83
N ILE A 20 -39.48 -4.97 7.74
CA ILE A 20 -38.38 -5.41 8.62
C ILE A 20 -37.25 -6.03 7.77
N GLY A 21 -37.59 -6.87 6.79
CA GLY A 21 -36.64 -7.46 5.86
C GLY A 21 -35.84 -6.40 5.09
N ALA A 22 -36.52 -5.42 4.49
CA ALA A 22 -35.88 -4.35 3.74
C ALA A 22 -34.97 -3.48 4.61
N ILE A 23 -35.41 -3.12 5.83
CA ILE A 23 -34.57 -2.33 6.77
C ILE A 23 -33.31 -3.11 7.14
N SER A 24 -33.42 -4.42 7.40
CA SER A 24 -32.27 -5.24 7.78
C SER A 24 -31.22 -5.33 6.65
N VAL A 25 -31.66 -5.49 5.40
CA VAL A 25 -30.76 -5.53 4.24
C VAL A 25 -30.12 -4.17 3.98
N LEU A 26 -30.92 -3.09 4.04
CA LEU A 26 -30.41 -1.73 3.84
C LEU A 26 -29.42 -1.30 4.93
N ALA A 27 -29.57 -1.81 6.16
CA ALA A 27 -28.61 -1.57 7.22
C ALA A 27 -27.24 -2.24 6.95
N LEU A 28 -27.23 -3.43 6.33
CA LEU A 28 -25.99 -4.18 6.04
C LEU A 28 -25.31 -3.74 4.74
N PHE A 29 -26.07 -3.18 3.80
CA PHE A 29 -25.57 -2.85 2.47
C PHE A 29 -24.36 -1.88 2.47
N PRO A 30 -24.34 -0.79 3.25
CA PRO A 30 -23.18 0.11 3.32
C PRO A 30 -21.91 -0.59 3.82
N TYR A 31 -22.04 -1.49 4.80
CA TYR A 31 -20.91 -2.23 5.35
C TYR A 31 -20.34 -3.22 4.34
N GLY A 32 -21.20 -3.92 3.59
CA GLY A 32 -20.78 -4.81 2.52
C GLY A 32 -20.04 -4.08 1.40
N LEU A 33 -20.52 -2.89 1.01
CA LEU A 33 -19.86 -2.05 0.01
C LEU A 33 -18.51 -1.52 0.50
N ALA A 34 -18.44 -1.04 1.75
CA ALA A 34 -17.19 -0.57 2.34
C ALA A 34 -16.15 -1.70 2.38
N SER A 35 -16.54 -2.89 2.85
CA SER A 35 -15.68 -4.08 2.85
C SER A 35 -15.22 -4.45 1.44
N THR A 36 -16.12 -4.44 0.44
CA THR A 36 -15.74 -4.77 -0.94
C THR A 36 -14.76 -3.74 -1.52
N ARG A 37 -14.99 -2.45 -1.29
CA ARG A 37 -14.10 -1.37 -1.72
C ARG A 37 -12.72 -1.53 -1.09
N ASP A 38 -12.67 -1.79 0.21
CA ASP A 38 -11.43 -1.90 0.96
C ASP A 38 -10.62 -3.13 0.49
N SER A 39 -11.29 -4.27 0.25
CA SER A 39 -10.62 -5.46 -0.31
C SER A 39 -10.09 -5.25 -1.74
N VAL A 40 -10.79 -4.46 -2.57
CA VAL A 40 -10.30 -4.10 -3.91
C VAL A 40 -9.08 -3.18 -3.79
N ALA A 41 -9.13 -2.18 -2.90
CA ALA A 41 -8.02 -1.26 -2.66
C ALA A 41 -6.77 -1.98 -2.12
N GLU A 42 -6.95 -2.94 -1.20
CA GLU A 42 -5.87 -3.78 -0.68
C GLU A 42 -5.23 -4.64 -1.78
N SER A 43 -6.04 -5.20 -2.68
CA SER A 43 -5.52 -5.95 -3.84
C SER A 43 -4.69 -5.06 -4.78
N PHE A 44 -5.16 -3.85 -5.08
CA PHE A 44 -4.39 -2.90 -5.88
C PHE A 44 -3.11 -2.43 -5.18
N ALA A 45 -3.16 -2.18 -3.88
CA ALA A 45 -1.99 -1.81 -3.10
C ALA A 45 -0.92 -2.91 -3.13
N GLY A 46 -1.33 -4.18 -2.97
CA GLY A 46 -0.43 -5.33 -3.07
C GLY A 46 0.20 -5.47 -4.45
N ASP A 47 -0.61 -5.49 -5.51
CA ASP A 47 -0.13 -5.65 -6.89
C ASP A 47 0.80 -4.50 -7.30
N SER A 48 0.42 -3.26 -7.00
CA SER A 48 1.25 -2.11 -7.35
C SER A 48 2.51 -1.98 -6.49
N ALA A 49 2.49 -2.39 -5.23
CA ALA A 49 3.69 -2.46 -4.40
C ALA A 49 4.67 -3.51 -4.92
N ASP A 50 4.20 -4.70 -5.31
CA ASP A 50 5.03 -5.77 -5.87
C ASP A 50 5.67 -5.34 -7.20
N GLN A 51 4.87 -4.80 -8.12
CA GLN A 51 5.37 -4.27 -9.40
C GLN A 51 6.39 -3.16 -9.19
N PHE A 52 6.14 -2.25 -8.25
CA PHE A 52 7.04 -1.16 -7.92
C PHE A 52 8.36 -1.67 -7.34
N LEU A 53 8.31 -2.58 -6.36
CA LEU A 53 9.51 -3.15 -5.71
C LEU A 53 10.37 -3.91 -6.71
N HIS A 54 9.78 -4.72 -7.58
CA HIS A 54 10.52 -5.43 -8.62
C HIS A 54 11.14 -4.50 -9.66
N TRP A 55 10.40 -3.48 -10.10
CA TRP A 55 10.96 -2.45 -10.97
C TRP A 55 12.12 -1.71 -10.29
N PHE A 56 11.94 -1.31 -9.02
CA PHE A 56 12.95 -0.59 -8.25
C PHE A 56 14.21 -1.43 -8.05
N ALA A 57 14.05 -2.71 -7.67
CA ALA A 57 15.16 -3.66 -7.53
C ALA A 57 15.94 -3.79 -8.85
N ALA A 58 15.25 -3.87 -9.99
CA ALA A 58 15.90 -3.90 -11.30
C ALA A 58 16.65 -2.60 -11.62
N GLN A 59 16.12 -1.43 -11.23
CA GLN A 59 16.84 -0.16 -11.39
C GLN A 59 18.06 -0.08 -10.46
N ALA A 60 17.94 -0.51 -9.21
CA ALA A 60 19.04 -0.54 -8.25
C ALA A 60 20.16 -1.50 -8.66
N GLN A 61 19.83 -2.64 -9.27
CA GLN A 61 20.84 -3.54 -9.84
C GLN A 61 21.54 -2.94 -11.07
N ARG A 62 20.88 -2.06 -11.83
CA ARG A 62 21.45 -1.39 -13.00
C ARG A 62 22.32 -0.19 -12.62
N ASP A 63 21.89 0.59 -11.63
CA ASP A 63 22.60 1.77 -11.14
C ASP A 63 22.49 1.85 -9.60
N TRP A 64 23.40 1.13 -8.95
CA TRP A 64 23.44 1.05 -7.48
C TRP A 64 23.65 2.42 -6.84
N ALA A 65 24.52 3.26 -7.40
CA ALA A 65 24.90 4.53 -6.81
C ALA A 65 23.70 5.49 -6.73
N THR A 66 22.85 5.50 -7.76
CA THR A 66 21.69 6.39 -7.83
C THR A 66 20.49 5.88 -7.03
N TYR A 67 20.21 4.57 -7.04
CA TYR A 67 18.96 4.06 -6.46
C TYR A 67 19.13 3.43 -5.06
N ALA A 68 20.29 2.83 -4.77
CA ALA A 68 20.55 2.20 -3.47
C ALA A 68 21.55 2.99 -2.61
N GLY A 69 22.45 3.76 -3.23
CA GLY A 69 23.46 4.57 -2.56
C GLY A 69 23.05 6.03 -2.29
N ASP A 70 21.96 6.51 -2.90
CA ASP A 70 21.45 7.86 -2.71
C ASP A 70 20.28 7.87 -1.69
N SER A 71 20.48 8.62 -0.61
CA SER A 71 19.47 8.81 0.44
C SER A 71 18.21 9.53 -0.06
N THR A 72 18.24 10.16 -1.24
CA THR A 72 17.02 10.79 -1.79
C THR A 72 15.99 9.75 -2.21
N TRP A 73 16.42 8.59 -2.72
CA TRP A 73 15.55 7.49 -3.15
C TRP A 73 15.25 6.54 -2.00
N LEU A 74 16.29 6.16 -1.26
CA LEU A 74 16.17 5.30 -0.08
C LEU A 74 16.86 5.94 1.13
N PRO A 75 16.12 6.73 1.92
CA PRO A 75 16.64 7.22 3.19
C PRO A 75 16.90 6.06 4.16
N ASP A 76 17.83 6.26 5.09
CA ASP A 76 18.22 5.26 6.11
C ASP A 76 17.13 5.00 7.16
N ASP A 77 16.16 5.91 7.25
CA ASP A 77 15.04 5.80 8.15
C ASP A 77 13.74 6.15 7.43
N LYS A 78 12.65 5.53 7.89
CA LYS A 78 11.31 5.90 7.44
C LYS A 78 11.07 7.37 7.75
N ARG A 79 10.71 8.15 6.73
CA ARG A 79 10.36 9.57 6.88
C ARG A 79 9.33 9.78 7.98
N GLU A 80 9.67 10.61 8.96
CA GLU A 80 8.75 11.05 9.99
C GLU A 80 7.62 11.88 9.40
N VAL A 81 6.40 11.58 9.84
CA VAL A 81 5.22 12.38 9.54
C VAL A 81 4.98 13.29 10.75
N PRO A 82 4.83 14.62 10.57
CA PRO A 82 4.48 15.55 11.63
C PRO A 82 3.29 15.03 12.44
N ASP A 83 3.49 14.98 13.76
CA ASP A 83 2.67 14.47 14.85
C ASP A 83 1.60 13.39 14.55
N LYS A 84 1.69 12.27 15.26
CA LYS A 84 0.74 11.13 15.15
C LYS A 84 -0.68 11.47 15.63
N ASP A 85 -0.84 12.58 16.34
CA ASP A 85 -2.12 13.08 16.82
C ASP A 85 -2.78 14.10 15.87
N ASP A 86 -2.06 14.55 14.84
CA ASP A 86 -2.59 15.49 13.86
C ASP A 86 -3.29 14.72 12.74
N ASP A 87 -4.60 14.56 12.89
CA ASP A 87 -5.53 13.96 11.92
C ASP A 87 -5.65 14.77 10.61
N VAL A 88 -4.75 15.73 10.40
CA VAL A 88 -4.76 16.74 9.33
C VAL A 88 -3.59 16.57 8.36
N TYR A 89 -2.56 15.78 8.70
CA TYR A 89 -1.39 15.69 7.83
C TYR A 89 -1.74 15.05 6.47
N VAL A 90 -1.58 15.87 5.43
CA VAL A 90 -1.62 15.50 4.02
C VAL A 90 -0.27 15.89 3.43
N GLU A 91 0.30 15.02 2.59
CA GLU A 91 1.55 15.30 1.91
C GLU A 91 1.45 16.60 1.09
N PRO A 92 2.51 17.45 1.09
CA PRO A 92 2.49 18.65 0.29
C PRO A 92 2.30 18.32 -1.20
N ASP A 93 1.52 19.14 -1.90
CA ASP A 93 1.16 18.94 -3.32
C ASP A 93 2.32 19.26 -4.30
N SER A 94 3.56 19.13 -3.83
CA SER A 94 4.79 19.33 -4.60
C SER A 94 5.30 18.02 -5.17
N TRP A 95 4.53 17.40 -6.05
CA TRP A 95 4.90 16.16 -6.73
C TRP A 95 5.77 16.44 -7.95
N GLY A 96 6.79 15.60 -8.17
CA GLY A 96 7.60 15.61 -9.38
C GLY A 96 6.83 15.12 -10.61
N ALA A 97 7.50 15.09 -11.76
CA ALA A 97 6.89 14.58 -12.99
C ALA A 97 6.47 13.11 -12.85
N ALA A 98 5.28 12.78 -13.36
CA ALA A 98 4.79 11.41 -13.40
C ALA A 98 5.69 10.54 -14.30
N THR A 99 6.06 9.37 -13.78
CA THR A 99 6.83 8.36 -14.48
C THR A 99 6.04 7.06 -14.52
N ASP A 100 5.88 6.49 -15.72
CA ASP A 100 5.18 5.22 -15.90
C ASP A 100 6.15 4.04 -15.64
N ILE A 101 5.75 3.12 -14.77
CA ILE A 101 6.43 1.84 -14.53
C ILE A 101 5.87 0.78 -15.48
N THR A 102 4.55 0.75 -15.58
CA THR A 102 3.80 -0.03 -16.55
C THR A 102 2.77 0.89 -17.22
N PRO A 103 2.07 0.47 -18.29
CA PRO A 103 1.04 1.29 -18.92
C PRO A 103 -0.08 1.76 -17.97
N ASN A 104 -0.32 1.02 -16.88
CA ASN A 104 -1.40 1.28 -15.93
C ASN A 104 -0.90 1.78 -14.57
N LEU A 105 0.40 1.66 -14.28
CA LEU A 105 1.01 2.03 -13.01
C LEU A 105 2.02 3.15 -13.21
N ARG A 106 1.79 4.27 -12.53
CA ARG A 106 2.71 5.41 -12.51
C ARG A 106 2.99 5.88 -11.10
N TYR A 107 4.12 6.55 -10.96
CA TYR A 107 4.46 7.24 -9.73
C TYR A 107 4.85 8.69 -9.99
N GLU A 108 4.58 9.55 -9.01
CA GLU A 108 5.09 10.90 -8.91
C GLU A 108 5.90 10.98 -7.62
N ARG A 109 7.12 11.50 -7.67
CA ARG A 109 8.05 11.43 -6.54
C ARG A 109 8.31 12.81 -5.93
N HIS A 110 8.46 12.88 -4.61
CA HIS A 110 9.11 14.00 -3.93
C HIS A 110 10.63 13.91 -4.12
N SER A 111 11.26 15.01 -4.51
CA SER A 111 12.66 15.02 -4.96
C SER A 111 13.69 14.62 -3.90
N THR A 112 13.37 14.66 -2.61
CA THR A 112 14.38 14.53 -1.54
C THR A 112 14.09 13.46 -0.49
N ASP A 113 12.91 12.82 -0.49
CA ASP A 113 12.38 12.26 0.76
C ASP A 113 11.91 10.80 0.70
N GLY A 114 12.21 10.05 -0.37
CA GLY A 114 11.76 8.65 -0.52
C GLY A 114 10.24 8.46 -0.52
N VAL A 115 9.46 9.55 -0.70
CA VAL A 115 7.99 9.53 -0.74
C VAL A 115 7.52 9.60 -2.19
N LEU A 116 6.61 8.72 -2.56
CA LEU A 116 6.06 8.61 -3.89
C LEU A 116 4.53 8.54 -3.83
N LYS A 117 3.85 9.26 -4.71
CA LYS A 117 2.43 9.08 -4.97
C LYS A 117 2.31 8.07 -6.10
N VAL A 118 1.60 6.99 -5.85
CA VAL A 118 1.39 5.90 -6.80
C VAL A 118 -0.05 5.93 -7.26
N ILE A 119 -0.23 5.89 -8.57
CA ILE A 119 -1.53 5.97 -9.22
C ILE A 119 -1.67 4.76 -10.13
N PHE A 120 -2.71 3.97 -9.88
CA PHE A 120 -3.17 2.93 -10.80
C PHE A 120 -4.32 3.50 -11.62
N GLN A 121 -4.20 3.43 -12.93
CA GLN A 121 -5.16 3.98 -13.86
C GLN A 121 -5.40 3.03 -15.02
N ARG A 122 -6.65 3.00 -15.45
CA ARG A 122 -7.07 2.31 -16.66
C ARG A 122 -6.91 3.24 -17.87
N ASN A 123 -6.46 2.66 -18.97
CA ASN A 123 -6.38 3.35 -20.26
C ASN A 123 -7.76 3.88 -20.66
N GLY A 124 -7.84 5.20 -20.87
CA GLY A 124 -9.03 5.95 -21.23
C GLY A 124 -8.69 7.40 -21.59
N THR A 125 -9.63 8.11 -22.20
CA THR A 125 -9.48 9.53 -22.53
C THR A 125 -10.65 10.31 -21.93
N PRO A 126 -10.47 11.02 -20.80
CA PRO A 126 -9.27 11.07 -19.96
C PRO A 126 -9.02 9.76 -19.19
N PRO A 127 -7.77 9.49 -18.75
CA PRO A 127 -7.46 8.33 -17.93
C PRO A 127 -8.27 8.37 -16.63
N VAL A 128 -8.78 7.21 -16.22
CA VAL A 128 -9.58 7.07 -14.99
C VAL A 128 -8.69 6.42 -13.93
N VAL A 129 -8.61 7.07 -12.76
CA VAL A 129 -7.86 6.56 -11.61
C VAL A 129 -8.70 5.52 -10.89
N ASP A 130 -8.19 4.29 -10.82
CA ASP A 130 -8.82 3.18 -10.10
C ASP A 130 -8.26 3.05 -8.68
N PHE A 131 -7.00 3.45 -8.47
CA PHE A 131 -6.35 3.42 -7.16
C PHE A 131 -5.31 4.55 -7.03
N SER A 132 -5.19 5.09 -5.82
CA SER A 132 -4.29 6.18 -5.46
C SER A 132 -3.74 5.93 -4.06
N GLY A 133 -2.42 5.88 -3.93
CA GLY A 133 -1.73 5.62 -2.67
C GLY A 133 -0.45 6.42 -2.54
N VAL A 134 0.06 6.53 -1.32
CA VAL A 134 1.35 7.16 -1.01
C VAL A 134 2.29 6.11 -0.44
N TYR A 135 3.43 5.97 -1.10
CA TYR A 135 4.48 5.01 -0.83
C TYR A 135 5.62 5.72 -0.12
N ARG A 136 6.08 5.14 0.99
CA ARG A 136 7.24 5.61 1.73
C ARG A 136 8.29 4.52 1.71
N MET A 137 9.47 4.87 1.24
CA MET A 137 10.59 3.94 1.14
C MET A 137 11.66 4.31 2.15
N TRP A 138 12.31 3.29 2.69
CA TRP A 138 13.53 3.42 3.49
C TRP A 138 14.37 2.16 3.38
N ASN A 139 15.64 2.27 3.72
CA ASN A 139 16.55 1.14 3.72
C ASN A 139 16.77 0.60 5.12
N ASP A 140 17.01 -0.71 5.23
CA ASP A 140 17.58 -1.34 6.41
C ASP A 140 18.83 -2.16 5.99
N PRO A 141 19.82 -2.32 6.89
CA PRO A 141 20.94 -3.22 6.62
C PRO A 141 20.46 -4.68 6.55
N VAL A 142 20.92 -5.40 5.52
CA VAL A 142 20.76 -6.86 5.45
C VAL A 142 21.72 -7.49 6.43
N THR A 143 21.26 -8.49 7.16
CA THR A 143 22.10 -9.13 8.18
C THR A 143 22.29 -10.61 7.90
N VAL A 144 23.53 -11.10 8.06
CA VAL A 144 23.87 -12.50 7.78
C VAL A 144 24.58 -13.14 8.98
N PRO A 145 24.50 -14.48 9.15
CA PRO A 145 25.28 -15.18 10.16
C PRO A 145 26.78 -14.95 9.94
N ASN A 146 27.52 -14.63 11.00
CA ASN A 146 28.97 -14.46 10.92
C ASN A 146 29.66 -15.80 10.59
N PRO A 147 30.31 -15.93 9.41
CA PRO A 147 30.90 -17.19 9.00
C PRO A 147 32.11 -17.62 9.86
N GLN A 148 32.74 -16.70 10.59
CA GLN A 148 33.90 -16.98 11.43
C GLN A 148 33.54 -17.67 12.74
N LEU A 149 32.27 -17.61 13.16
CA LEU A 149 31.79 -18.16 14.43
C LEU A 149 30.74 -19.27 14.24
N LEU A 150 30.52 -19.73 13.01
CA LEU A 150 29.63 -20.85 12.68
C LEU A 150 30.02 -22.17 13.36
N ASN A 151 31.30 -22.33 13.71
CA ASN A 151 31.83 -23.56 14.32
C ASN A 151 32.10 -23.44 15.83
N ASP A 152 31.74 -22.32 16.46
CA ASP A 152 31.93 -22.13 17.90
C ASP A 152 30.66 -22.55 18.67
N PRO A 153 30.69 -23.67 19.42
CA PRO A 153 29.53 -24.18 20.15
C PRO A 153 29.15 -23.33 21.38
N LEU A 154 29.94 -22.31 21.73
CA LEU A 154 29.70 -21.39 22.85
C LEU A 154 29.36 -19.97 22.40
N ALA A 155 29.43 -19.66 21.11
CA ALA A 155 29.06 -18.36 20.59
C ALA A 155 27.55 -18.27 20.35
N THR A 156 26.88 -17.26 20.92
CA THR A 156 25.61 -16.77 20.37
C THR A 156 25.92 -16.37 18.92
N PRO A 157 25.23 -16.90 17.89
CA PRO A 157 25.61 -16.64 16.50
C PRO A 157 25.60 -15.12 16.27
N PRO A 158 26.76 -14.46 16.14
CA PRO A 158 26.76 -13.02 15.96
C PRO A 158 26.32 -12.77 14.53
N ILE A 159 25.30 -11.96 14.40
CA ILE A 159 24.77 -11.51 13.13
C ILE A 159 25.62 -10.29 12.73
N ILE A 160 26.14 -10.28 11.50
CA ILE A 160 26.88 -9.13 10.95
C ILE A 160 26.00 -8.40 9.94
N PRO A 161 25.87 -7.06 10.03
CA PRO A 161 25.25 -6.28 8.96
C PRO A 161 26.17 -6.27 7.75
N LEU A 162 25.60 -6.54 6.58
CA LEU A 162 26.24 -6.28 5.30
C LEU A 162 26.26 -4.76 5.07
N THR A 163 27.32 -4.28 4.44
CA THR A 163 27.39 -2.87 4.04
C THR A 163 26.38 -2.60 2.94
N THR A 164 25.87 -1.36 2.88
CA THR A 164 25.00 -0.86 1.81
C THR A 164 25.66 -0.92 0.43
N GLU A 165 26.95 -1.24 0.34
CA GLU A 165 27.65 -1.50 -0.92
C GLU A 165 27.52 -2.95 -1.42
N SER A 166 27.06 -3.87 -0.57
CA SER A 166 26.98 -5.30 -0.86
C SER A 166 25.54 -5.81 -0.92
N ALA A 167 24.70 -5.38 0.02
CA ALA A 167 23.29 -5.77 0.09
C ALA A 167 22.47 -4.72 0.83
N LEU A 168 21.19 -4.61 0.48
CA LEU A 168 20.27 -3.66 1.08
C LEU A 168 18.87 -4.26 1.18
N ALA A 169 18.20 -4.05 2.31
CA ALA A 169 16.79 -4.33 2.45
C ALA A 169 16.01 -3.05 2.12
N ILE A 170 15.12 -3.15 1.13
CA ILE A 170 14.21 -2.09 0.76
C ILE A 170 12.90 -2.34 1.49
N ASN A 171 12.51 -1.39 2.31
CA ASN A 171 11.19 -1.37 2.94
C ASN A 171 10.29 -0.37 2.22
N LEU A 172 9.04 -0.77 2.00
CA LEU A 172 8.03 0.02 1.34
C LEU A 172 6.74 -0.02 2.15
N GLU A 173 6.35 1.12 2.71
CA GLU A 173 5.01 1.29 3.25
C GLU A 173 4.08 1.85 2.17
N ALA A 174 3.11 1.06 1.75
CA ALA A 174 2.00 1.50 0.94
C ALA A 174 0.89 2.02 1.86
N SER A 175 0.43 3.26 1.66
CA SER A 175 -0.68 3.85 2.40
C SER A 175 -1.77 4.36 1.45
N TRP A 176 -3.03 4.00 1.68
CA TRP A 176 -4.16 4.36 0.81
C TRP A 176 -5.45 4.60 1.62
N PRO A 177 -6.44 5.30 1.04
CA PRO A 177 -6.35 6.13 -0.18
C PRO A 177 -5.53 7.40 0.06
N ALA A 178 -4.88 7.94 -0.99
CA ALA A 178 -3.99 9.10 -0.86
C ALA A 178 -4.73 10.40 -0.46
N GLU A 179 -6.04 10.48 -0.68
CA GLU A 179 -6.83 11.69 -0.50
C GLU A 179 -7.18 11.98 0.97
N ILE A 180 -7.06 10.98 1.85
CA ILE A 180 -7.32 11.15 3.29
C ILE A 180 -6.01 11.36 4.06
N PRO A 181 -6.05 12.00 5.24
CA PRO A 181 -4.87 12.22 6.07
C PRO A 181 -4.14 10.93 6.42
N TYR A 182 -2.81 11.00 6.50
CA TYR A 182 -1.93 9.83 6.64
C TYR A 182 -2.30 8.88 7.79
N ASN A 183 -2.73 9.42 8.94
CA ASN A 183 -3.08 8.62 10.12
C ASN A 183 -4.36 7.80 9.95
N ARG A 184 -5.24 8.21 9.03
CA ARG A 184 -6.52 7.53 8.74
C ARG A 184 -6.45 6.57 7.56
N ARG A 185 -5.31 6.50 6.87
CA ARG A 185 -5.07 5.57 5.76
C ARG A 185 -4.92 4.14 6.24
N GLN A 186 -5.38 3.21 5.40
CA GLN A 186 -4.95 1.83 5.47
C GLN A 186 -3.48 1.75 5.06
N LYS A 187 -2.72 0.86 5.70
CA LYS A 187 -1.27 0.75 5.51
C LYS A 187 -0.88 -0.71 5.42
N ALA A 188 0.02 -1.02 4.49
CA ALA A 188 0.71 -2.29 4.41
C ALA A 188 2.20 -2.03 4.22
N VAL A 189 3.04 -2.87 4.83
CA VAL A 189 4.49 -2.78 4.72
C VAL A 189 4.99 -4.01 3.97
N TYR A 190 5.78 -3.77 2.94
CA TYR A 190 6.44 -4.76 2.12
C TYR A 190 7.94 -4.60 2.27
N ARG A 191 8.67 -5.71 2.17
CA ARG A 191 10.13 -5.73 2.27
C ARG A 191 10.71 -6.68 1.23
N ILE A 192 11.76 -6.24 0.55
CA ILE A 192 12.56 -7.07 -0.34
C ILE A 192 14.04 -6.84 -0.06
N GLU A 193 14.84 -7.89 -0.15
CA GLU A 193 16.30 -7.80 -0.01
C GLU A 193 16.95 -7.92 -1.38
N ILE A 194 17.82 -6.96 -1.70
CA ILE A 194 18.56 -6.92 -2.94
C ILE A 194 20.05 -7.03 -2.65
N PHE A 195 20.75 -7.82 -3.46
CA PHE A 195 22.19 -7.98 -3.43
C PHE A 195 22.77 -7.26 -4.63
N ARG A 196 23.89 -6.59 -4.43
CA ARG A 196 24.62 -5.97 -5.53
C ARG A 196 25.13 -7.09 -6.45
N PRO A 197 24.89 -6.99 -7.78
CA PRO A 197 25.33 -8.00 -8.74
C PRO A 197 26.86 -8.05 -8.89
#